data_AF-E7RNI8-F1
#
_entry.id   AF-E7RNI8-F1
#
_cell.length_a   1.000
_cell.length_b   1.000
_cell.length_c   1.000
_cell.angle_alpha   90.00
_cell.angle_beta   90.00
_cell.angle_gamma   90.00
#
_symmetry.space_group_name_H-M   'P 1'
#
loop_
_entity.id
_entity.type
_entity.pdbx_description
1 polymer ?
#
loop_
_entity_poly.entity_id
_entity_poly.type
_entity_poly.pdbx_seq_one_letter_code
_entity_poly.pdbx_strand_id
1 'polypeptide(L)'
;MKYVGIQTQIRRNNLLSLILLMMFPIIILGMVWVFLALVNYFGAEYYDEMGNRIYTLDVETVNYYFVTTVPWVIGGVALWFAIAYFTNTSMISHATGSRPLTRKENPRIYNIVENLCITCNMDMPKINVVDDPQLNAFASGINKNSYTVTVTTGLMSRLNDEELAGVIGHELTHIRNHDTRLLITSIIFVGIVSTIMSLAVRLMYNTMLYGGGRRSSNSNGKGSGGSIIVIFLIGIVCCAIAYFFTLITRFAISRKREYMADAGGAELSGNPLALASALKKISDDPGLDNVGREDVAQLFIMHPDEMATGIMGFMNSLFSTHPDTKKRIEILEQF
;
A
#
# COMPACT_ATOMS: atom_id res chain seq x y z
N MET A 1 6.66 20.88 -18.64
CA MET A 1 5.65 20.57 -17.61
C MET A 1 5.38 21.82 -16.79
N LYS A 2 4.16 22.04 -16.28
CA LYS A 2 3.88 23.21 -15.41
C LYS A 2 4.55 22.98 -14.05
N TYR A 3 5.49 23.84 -13.66
CA TYR A 3 6.16 23.78 -12.36
C TYR A 3 5.12 23.84 -11.24
N VAL A 4 5.17 22.88 -10.32
CA VAL A 4 4.34 22.86 -9.11
C VAL A 4 5.30 23.00 -7.95
N GLY A 5 5.23 24.11 -7.22
CA GLY A 5 6.15 24.36 -6.11
C GLY A 5 6.01 23.31 -5.00
N ILE A 6 7.11 23.07 -4.28
CA ILE A 6 7.23 22.10 -3.17
C ILE A 6 6.07 22.23 -2.16
N GLN A 7 5.69 23.46 -1.80
CA GLN A 7 4.58 23.70 -0.87
C GLN A 7 3.22 23.23 -1.40
N THR A 8 3.00 23.34 -2.71
CA THR A 8 1.77 22.84 -3.35
C THR A 8 1.74 21.32 -3.34
N GLN A 9 2.90 20.69 -3.56
CA GLN A 9 3.04 19.23 -3.48
C GLN A 9 2.77 18.71 -2.07
N ILE A 10 3.39 19.32 -1.06
CA ILE A 10 3.19 18.98 0.36
C ILE A 10 1.72 19.11 0.75
N ARG A 11 1.08 20.25 0.41
CA ARG A 11 -0.36 20.45 0.68
C ARG A 11 -1.21 19.41 0.01
N ARG A 12 -0.94 19.09 -1.26
CA ARG A 12 -1.67 18.07 -2.01
C ARG A 12 -1.50 16.69 -1.38
N ASN A 13 -0.30 16.31 -0.98
CA ASN A 13 -0.03 15.02 -0.38
C ASN A 13 -0.69 14.89 1.00
N ASN A 14 -0.64 15.94 1.82
CA ASN A 14 -1.35 15.98 3.09
C ASN A 14 -2.86 15.89 2.90
N LEU A 15 -3.43 16.64 1.95
CA LEU A 15 -4.85 16.58 1.63
C LEU A 15 -5.26 15.18 1.16
N LEU A 16 -4.49 14.58 0.24
CA LEU A 16 -4.77 13.22 -0.24
C LEU A 16 -4.67 12.18 0.87
N SER A 17 -3.67 12.30 1.76
CA SER A 17 -3.51 11.38 2.90
C SER A 17 -4.69 11.50 3.85
N LEU A 18 -5.15 12.73 4.11
CA LEU A 18 -6.29 13.02 4.98
C LEU A 18 -7.60 12.55 4.36
N ILE A 19 -7.82 12.81 3.06
CA ILE A 19 -8.98 12.30 2.32
C ILE A 19 -9.01 10.77 2.38
N LEU A 20 -7.86 10.12 2.15
CA LEU A 20 -7.76 8.67 2.22
C LEU A 20 -8.15 8.17 3.62
N LEU A 21 -7.57 8.76 4.68
CA LEU A 21 -7.91 8.47 6.08
C LEU A 21 -9.40 8.63 6.41
N MET A 22 -10.05 9.70 5.94
CA MET A 22 -11.47 9.93 6.18
C MET A 22 -12.39 9.06 5.32
N MET A 23 -12.03 8.77 4.08
CA MET A 23 -12.82 7.91 3.19
C MET A 23 -12.88 6.48 3.70
N PHE A 24 -11.89 6.01 4.46
CA PHE A 24 -11.85 4.64 4.95
C PHE A 24 -13.06 4.21 5.79
N PRO A 25 -13.34 4.84 6.95
CA PRO A 25 -14.48 4.46 7.76
C PRO A 25 -15.79 4.62 6.99
N ILE A 26 -15.89 5.61 6.11
CA ILE A 26 -17.08 5.86 5.28
C ILE A 26 -17.31 4.69 4.31
N ILE A 27 -16.27 4.24 3.61
CA ILE A 27 -16.37 3.12 2.67
C ILE A 27 -16.71 1.83 3.41
N ILE A 28 -16.03 1.54 4.52
CA ILE A 28 -16.29 0.33 5.31
C ILE A 28 -17.73 0.34 5.87
N LEU A 29 -18.22 1.47 6.37
CA LEU A 29 -19.60 1.58 6.82
C LEU A 29 -20.59 1.39 5.67
N GLY A 30 -20.33 2.00 4.51
CA GLY A 30 -21.13 1.77 3.30
C GLY A 30 -21.15 0.29 2.89
N MET A 31 -20.02 -0.41 2.99
CA MET A 31 -19.93 -1.85 2.73
C MET A 31 -20.77 -2.67 3.71
N VAL A 32 -20.67 -2.36 5.00
CA VAL A 32 -21.45 -3.05 6.03
C VAL A 32 -22.95 -2.85 5.78
N TRP A 33 -23.37 -1.64 5.42
CA TRP A 33 -24.77 -1.38 5.07
C TRP A 33 -25.22 -2.17 3.84
N VAL A 34 -24.45 -2.17 2.75
CA VAL A 34 -24.76 -2.94 1.53
C VAL A 34 -24.79 -4.44 1.83
N PHE A 35 -23.87 -4.94 2.65
CA PHE A 35 -23.85 -6.32 3.10
C PHE A 35 -25.12 -6.68 3.88
N LEU A 36 -25.52 -5.86 4.85
CA LEU A 36 -26.74 -6.08 5.63
C LEU A 36 -27.99 -6.02 4.74
N ALA A 37 -28.04 -5.09 3.77
CA ALA A 37 -29.11 -4.99 2.79
C ALA A 37 -29.22 -6.26 1.93
N LEU A 38 -28.09 -6.80 1.45
CA LEU A 38 -28.07 -8.04 0.67
C LEU A 38 -28.50 -9.25 1.52
N VAL A 39 -28.00 -9.36 2.76
CA VAL A 39 -28.37 -10.43 3.68
C VAL A 39 -29.85 -10.38 4.02
N ASN A 40 -30.42 -9.19 4.26
CA ASN A 40 -31.86 -9.04 4.49
C ASN A 40 -32.65 -9.41 3.24
N TYR A 41 -32.33 -8.82 2.08
CA TYR A 41 -33.10 -9.01 0.85
C TYR A 41 -33.17 -10.46 0.39
N PHE A 42 -32.09 -11.23 0.54
CA PHE A 42 -32.02 -12.62 0.05
C PHE A 42 -32.09 -13.68 1.15
N GLY A 43 -31.80 -13.32 2.40
CA GLY A 43 -31.74 -14.23 3.54
C GLY A 43 -32.95 -14.17 4.47
N ALA A 44 -33.68 -13.05 4.50
CA ALA A 44 -34.93 -12.96 5.25
C ALA A 44 -36.05 -13.65 4.47
N GLU A 45 -36.67 -14.66 5.08
CA GLU A 45 -37.80 -15.37 4.49
C GLU A 45 -39.10 -14.64 4.85
N TYR A 46 -39.48 -13.65 4.03
CA TYR A 46 -40.81 -13.07 4.08
C TYR A 46 -41.77 -13.95 3.26
N TYR A 47 -42.94 -14.27 3.83
CA TYR A 47 -43.97 -15.07 3.17
C TYR A 47 -45.22 -14.20 2.95
N ASP A 48 -45.82 -14.26 1.75
CA ASP A 48 -47.11 -13.64 1.48
C ASP A 48 -48.27 -14.38 2.18
N GLU A 49 -49.47 -13.80 2.17
CA GLU A 49 -50.68 -14.44 2.73
C GLU A 49 -51.02 -15.81 2.08
N MET A 50 -50.44 -16.11 0.92
CA MET A 50 -50.57 -17.37 0.17
C MET A 50 -49.39 -18.34 0.40
N GLY A 51 -48.45 -18.01 1.30
CA GLY A 51 -47.28 -18.83 1.62
C GLY A 51 -46.14 -18.78 0.61
N ASN A 52 -46.13 -17.84 -0.33
CA ASN A 52 -45.04 -17.67 -1.29
C ASN A 52 -43.91 -16.81 -0.69
N ARG A 53 -42.65 -17.19 -0.95
CA ARG A 53 -41.50 -16.37 -0.55
C ARG A 53 -41.46 -15.07 -1.36
N ILE A 54 -41.45 -13.93 -0.68
CA ILE A 54 -41.22 -12.63 -1.29
C ILE A 54 -39.84 -12.12 -0.87
N TYR A 55 -39.06 -11.64 -1.84
CA TYR A 55 -37.83 -10.90 -1.57
C TYR A 55 -38.20 -9.42 -1.39
N THR A 56 -38.31 -8.97 -0.15
CA THR A 56 -38.55 -7.56 0.18
C THR A 56 -37.39 -7.02 1.02
N LEU A 57 -36.89 -5.84 0.64
CA LEU A 57 -35.87 -5.14 1.43
C LEU A 57 -36.58 -4.42 2.59
N ASP A 58 -36.37 -4.90 3.81
CA ASP A 58 -36.80 -4.20 5.01
C ASP A 58 -35.71 -3.25 5.50
N VAL A 59 -35.84 -1.99 5.06
CA VAL A 59 -34.89 -0.92 5.37
C VAL A 59 -34.83 -0.63 6.88
N GLU A 60 -35.91 -0.84 7.63
CA GLU A 60 -35.92 -0.58 9.08
C GLU A 60 -35.06 -1.59 9.81
N THR A 61 -35.25 -2.88 9.50
CA THR A 61 -34.43 -3.96 10.05
C THR A 61 -32.94 -3.78 9.68
N VAL A 62 -32.64 -3.45 8.43
CA VAL A 62 -31.26 -3.19 7.97
C VAL A 62 -30.62 -2.04 8.74
N ASN A 63 -31.35 -0.92 8.89
CA ASN A 63 -30.84 0.25 9.59
C ASN A 63 -30.64 0.00 11.09
N TYR A 64 -31.52 -0.77 11.73
CA TYR A 64 -31.38 -1.15 13.14
C TYR A 64 -30.08 -1.93 13.38
N TYR A 65 -29.83 -2.97 12.57
CA TYR A 65 -28.58 -3.74 12.65
C TYR A 65 -27.37 -2.88 12.29
N PHE A 66 -27.47 -2.03 11.27
CA PHE A 66 -26.39 -1.13 10.86
C PHE A 66 -25.97 -0.20 12.00
N VAL A 67 -26.90 0.53 12.61
CA VAL A 67 -26.62 1.45 13.73
C VAL A 67 -26.01 0.71 14.92
N THR A 68 -26.47 -0.51 15.20
CA THR A 68 -25.91 -1.36 16.27
C THR A 68 -24.47 -1.81 15.96
N THR A 69 -24.14 -2.04 14.69
CA THR A 69 -22.80 -2.49 14.24
C THR A 69 -21.81 -1.32 14.08
N VAL A 70 -22.27 -0.09 13.86
CA VAL A 70 -21.42 1.11 13.65
C VAL A 70 -20.33 1.29 14.73
N PRO A 71 -20.61 1.24 16.04
CA PRO A 71 -19.58 1.43 17.07
C PRO A 71 -18.48 0.36 17.01
N TRP A 72 -18.84 -0.88 16.70
CA TRP A 72 -17.90 -1.99 16.58
C TRP A 72 -17.00 -1.84 15.36
N VAL A 73 -17.56 -1.41 14.23
CA VAL A 73 -16.80 -1.13 13.01
C VAL A 73 -15.84 0.02 13.23
N ILE A 74 -16.30 1.14 13.81
CA ILE A 74 -15.45 2.29 14.13
C ILE A 74 -14.34 1.89 15.10
N GLY A 75 -14.67 1.13 16.15
CA GLY A 75 -13.69 0.63 17.12
C GLY A 75 -12.64 -0.28 16.49
N GLY A 76 -13.05 -1.22 15.64
CA GLY A 76 -12.16 -2.12 14.92
C GLY A 76 -11.25 -1.38 13.94
N VAL A 77 -11.79 -0.42 13.18
CA VAL A 77 -11.03 0.45 12.27
C VAL A 77 -10.01 1.29 13.05
N ALA A 78 -10.42 1.92 14.17
CA ALA A 78 -9.54 2.73 15.00
C ALA A 78 -8.41 1.90 15.64
N LEU A 79 -8.74 0.73 16.17
CA LEU A 79 -7.76 -0.20 16.72
C LEU A 79 -6.75 -0.63 15.65
N TRP A 80 -7.21 -0.94 14.44
CA TRP A 80 -6.33 -1.31 13.35
C TRP A 80 -5.42 -0.16 12.93
N PHE A 81 -5.94 1.06 12.81
CA PHE A 81 -5.11 2.24 12.52
C PHE A 81 -4.06 2.45 13.61
N ALA A 82 -4.41 2.26 14.87
CA ALA A 82 -3.44 2.32 15.97
C ALA A 82 -2.34 1.26 15.79
N ILE A 83 -2.72 -0.01 15.56
CA ILE A 83 -1.77 -1.09 15.31
C ILE A 83 -0.88 -0.76 14.11
N ALA A 84 -1.44 -0.35 12.97
CA ALA A 84 -0.70 -0.01 11.77
C ALA A 84 0.25 1.18 11.99
N TYR A 85 -0.17 2.18 12.78
CA TYR A 85 0.65 3.33 13.12
C TYR A 85 1.87 2.94 13.97
N PHE A 86 1.70 2.04 14.95
CA PHE A 86 2.81 1.59 15.79
C PHE A 86 3.68 0.53 15.12
N THR A 87 3.11 -0.28 14.24
CA THR A 87 3.84 -1.41 13.61
C THR A 87 4.47 -1.06 12.26
N ASN A 88 4.18 0.09 11.64
CA ASN A 88 4.68 0.41 10.29
C ASN A 88 6.20 0.23 10.14
N THR A 89 6.99 0.65 11.12
CA THR A 89 8.45 0.65 11.01
C THR A 89 9.00 -0.77 11.19
N SER A 90 8.41 -1.53 12.11
CA SER A 90 8.76 -2.94 12.34
C SER A 90 8.36 -3.81 11.16
N MET A 91 7.16 -3.61 10.61
CA MET A 91 6.63 -4.36 9.48
C MET A 91 7.53 -4.20 8.24
N ILE A 92 7.96 -2.96 7.94
CA ILE A 92 8.88 -2.69 6.83
C ILE A 92 10.24 -3.31 7.08
N SER A 93 10.78 -3.21 8.30
CA SER A 93 12.08 -3.78 8.65
C SER A 93 12.11 -5.31 8.50
N HIS A 94 11.05 -6.00 8.93
CA HIS A 94 10.93 -7.45 8.80
C HIS A 94 10.68 -7.86 7.34
N ALA A 95 9.83 -7.14 6.62
CA ALA A 95 9.54 -7.43 5.22
C ALA A 95 10.75 -7.21 4.29
N THR A 96 11.68 -6.33 4.66
CA THR A 96 12.86 -6.03 3.83
C THR A 96 14.14 -6.69 4.33
N GLY A 97 14.09 -7.33 5.51
CA GLY A 97 15.30 -7.81 6.20
C GLY A 97 16.27 -6.68 6.57
N SER A 98 15.83 -5.41 6.58
CA SER A 98 16.71 -4.28 6.86
C SER A 98 17.12 -4.27 8.32
N ARG A 99 18.38 -3.94 8.59
CA ARG A 99 18.91 -3.72 9.94
C ARG A 99 19.32 -2.26 10.13
N PRO A 100 19.20 -1.70 11.35
CA PRO A 100 19.70 -0.36 11.61
C PRO A 100 21.21 -0.32 11.36
N LEU A 101 21.64 0.68 10.59
CA LEU A 101 23.05 0.98 10.37
C LEU A 101 23.48 1.92 11.50
N THR A 102 24.66 1.73 12.08
CA THR A 102 25.21 2.66 13.08
C THR A 102 26.29 3.55 12.48
N ARG A 103 26.50 4.76 13.02
CA ARG A 103 27.55 5.69 12.56
C ARG A 103 28.95 5.08 12.63
N LYS A 104 29.18 4.15 13.56
CA LYS A 104 30.45 3.43 13.71
C LYS A 104 30.69 2.42 12.58
N GLU A 105 29.63 1.77 12.10
CA GLU A 105 29.73 0.78 11.02
C GLU A 105 30.02 1.43 9.67
N ASN A 106 29.36 2.55 9.37
CA ASN A 106 29.56 3.24 8.11
C ASN A 106 29.47 4.76 8.27
N PRO A 107 30.58 5.42 8.62
CA PRO A 107 30.64 6.88 8.77
C PRO A 107 30.34 7.62 7.46
N ARG A 108 30.71 7.02 6.32
CA ARG A 108 30.55 7.60 4.98
C ARG A 108 29.08 7.91 4.68
N ILE A 109 28.18 6.93 4.84
CA ILE A 109 26.74 7.12 4.62
C ILE A 109 26.16 8.12 5.61
N TYR A 110 26.53 7.99 6.89
CA TYR A 110 26.04 8.88 7.93
C TYR A 110 26.38 10.35 7.66
N ASN A 111 27.61 10.63 7.24
CA ASN A 111 28.05 11.99 6.91
C ASN A 111 27.31 12.54 5.67
N ILE A 112 27.09 11.72 4.64
CA ILE A 112 26.32 12.14 3.45
C ILE A 112 24.88 12.52 3.84
N VAL A 113 24.19 11.63 4.57
CA VAL A 113 22.81 11.87 5.02
C VAL A 113 22.73 13.10 5.93
N GLU A 114 23.65 13.22 6.90
CA GLU A 114 23.73 14.34 7.84
C GLU A 114 23.91 15.68 7.10
N ASN A 115 24.85 15.75 6.16
CA ASN A 115 25.09 16.95 5.35
C ASN A 115 23.85 17.35 4.53
N LEU A 116 23.21 16.39 3.85
CA LEU A 116 22.01 16.65 3.06
C LEU A 116 20.82 17.11 3.92
N CYS A 117 20.67 16.53 5.13
CA CYS A 117 19.63 16.92 6.08
C CYS A 117 19.85 18.35 6.60
N ILE A 118 21.10 18.74 6.84
CA ILE A 118 21.47 20.11 7.21
C ILE A 118 21.12 21.08 6.08
N THR A 119 21.48 20.76 4.84
CA THR A 119 21.19 21.60 3.65
C THR A 119 19.69 21.87 3.48
N CYS A 120 18.84 20.88 3.76
CA CYS A 120 17.39 21.02 3.61
C CYS A 120 16.64 21.40 4.90
N ASN A 121 17.36 21.62 6.01
CA ASN A 121 16.80 21.87 7.33
C ASN A 121 15.74 20.82 7.75
N MET A 122 16.08 19.54 7.63
CA MET A 122 15.23 18.43 8.09
C MET A 122 15.90 17.62 9.20
N ASP A 123 15.05 17.00 10.05
CA ASP A 123 15.51 16.06 11.06
C ASP A 123 16.10 14.81 10.39
N MET A 124 17.23 14.33 10.90
CA MET A 124 17.91 13.16 10.35
C MET A 124 17.01 11.92 10.46
N PRO A 125 16.64 11.26 9.34
CA PRO A 125 15.91 10.00 9.40
C PRO A 125 16.82 8.89 9.93
N LYS A 126 16.21 7.78 10.38
CA LYS A 126 16.96 6.56 10.67
C LYS A 126 17.61 6.04 9.39
N ILE A 127 18.77 5.41 9.52
CA ILE A 127 19.46 4.80 8.39
C ILE A 127 19.46 3.30 8.61
N ASN A 128 18.93 2.57 7.64
CA ASN A 128 18.96 1.11 7.63
C ASN A 128 19.80 0.62 6.45
N VAL A 129 20.33 -0.59 6.60
CA VAL A 129 21.02 -1.31 5.53
C VAL A 129 20.34 -2.66 5.29
N VAL A 130 20.23 -3.03 4.02
CA VAL A 130 19.83 -4.38 3.59
C VAL A 130 21.05 -5.03 2.96
N ASP A 131 21.33 -6.27 3.34
CA ASP A 131 22.40 -7.04 2.72
C ASP A 131 21.87 -7.66 1.41
N ASP A 132 22.03 -6.91 0.32
CA ASP A 132 21.55 -7.29 -1.02
C ASP A 132 22.53 -6.70 -2.06
N PRO A 133 23.06 -7.51 -3.00
CA PRO A 133 23.94 -7.03 -4.06
C PRO A 133 23.25 -6.11 -5.09
N GLN A 134 21.92 -6.03 -5.13
CA GLN A 134 21.18 -5.14 -6.02
C GLN A 134 21.43 -3.67 -5.66
N LEU A 135 21.41 -2.79 -6.66
CA LEU A 135 21.58 -1.34 -6.47
C LEU A 135 20.23 -0.71 -6.13
N ASN A 136 19.94 -0.54 -4.83
CA ASN A 136 18.66 0.02 -4.40
C ASN A 136 18.78 0.89 -3.14
N ALA A 137 17.92 1.89 -3.04
CA ALA A 137 17.68 2.69 -1.86
C ALA A 137 16.22 3.14 -1.85
N PHE A 138 15.64 3.30 -0.65
CA PHE A 138 14.28 3.80 -0.52
C PHE A 138 14.04 4.51 0.80
N ALA A 139 13.19 5.53 0.77
CA ALA A 139 12.66 6.17 1.96
C ALA A 139 11.33 5.55 2.42
N SER A 140 11.16 5.45 3.72
CA SER A 140 9.94 4.96 4.37
C SER A 140 9.63 5.75 5.65
N GLY A 141 8.46 5.52 6.24
CA GLY A 141 7.96 6.16 7.45
C GLY A 141 6.79 7.13 7.22
N ILE A 142 6.06 7.43 8.30
CA ILE A 142 4.85 8.27 8.28
C ILE A 142 5.12 9.64 8.94
N ASN A 143 5.99 9.66 9.94
CA ASN A 143 6.31 10.83 10.76
C ASN A 143 7.82 10.92 11.02
N LYS A 144 8.23 12.04 11.64
CA LYS A 144 9.64 12.32 11.98
C LYS A 144 10.34 11.18 12.73
N ASN A 145 9.63 10.48 13.62
CA ASN A 145 10.20 9.41 14.45
C ASN A 145 10.31 8.05 13.73
N SER A 146 9.58 7.88 12.63
CA SER A 146 9.54 6.65 11.82
C SER A 146 10.24 6.79 10.48
N TYR A 147 10.57 8.01 10.05
CA TYR A 147 11.28 8.22 8.79
C TYR A 147 12.61 7.49 8.79
N THR A 148 12.80 6.68 7.75
CA THR A 148 13.94 5.78 7.60
C THR A 148 14.37 5.77 6.14
N VAL A 149 15.65 5.96 5.89
CA VAL A 149 16.29 5.75 4.58
C VAL A 149 17.00 4.41 4.64
N THR A 150 16.62 3.49 3.75
CA THR A 150 17.23 2.17 3.65
C THR A 150 18.08 2.10 2.40
N VAL A 151 19.32 1.60 2.53
CA VAL A 151 20.27 1.43 1.42
C VAL A 151 20.75 -0.01 1.34
N THR A 152 20.99 -0.53 0.14
CA THR A 152 21.55 -1.89 -0.02
C THR A 152 23.09 -1.89 0.00
N THR A 153 23.68 -3.03 0.36
CA THR A 153 25.15 -3.23 0.29
C THR A 153 25.68 -3.10 -1.15
N GLY A 154 24.90 -3.53 -2.15
CA GLY A 154 25.19 -3.33 -3.58
C GLY A 154 25.29 -1.85 -3.97
N LEU A 155 24.32 -1.03 -3.56
CA LEU A 155 24.33 0.40 -3.86
C LEU A 155 25.54 1.11 -3.24
N MET A 156 25.83 0.85 -1.96
CA MET A 156 26.93 1.48 -1.23
C MET A 156 28.31 1.15 -1.81
N SER A 157 28.47 -0.05 -2.37
CA SER A 157 29.73 -0.52 -2.94
C SER A 157 29.94 -0.05 -4.39
N ARG A 158 28.87 0.14 -5.17
CA ARG A 158 28.95 0.52 -6.59
C ARG A 158 28.97 2.02 -6.86
N LEU A 159 28.32 2.83 -6.01
CA LEU A 159 28.24 4.28 -6.21
C LEU A 159 29.37 5.02 -5.47
N ASN A 160 29.88 6.06 -6.13
CA ASN A 160 30.78 7.02 -5.48
C ASN A 160 29.99 7.99 -4.57
N ASP A 161 30.69 8.84 -3.83
CA ASP A 161 30.08 9.70 -2.80
C ASP A 161 29.09 10.72 -3.38
N GLU A 162 29.39 11.28 -4.55
CA GLU A 162 28.54 12.27 -5.22
C GLU A 162 27.27 11.61 -5.79
N GLU A 163 27.42 10.45 -6.42
CA GLU A 163 26.31 9.63 -6.93
C GLU A 163 25.39 9.21 -5.79
N LEU A 164 25.97 8.75 -4.69
CA LEU A 164 25.24 8.31 -3.51
C LEU A 164 24.54 9.49 -2.81
N ALA A 165 25.17 10.66 -2.76
CA ALA A 165 24.53 11.89 -2.28
C ALA A 165 23.35 12.29 -3.16
N GLY A 166 23.45 12.15 -4.49
CA GLY A 166 22.33 12.35 -5.41
C GLY A 166 21.15 11.42 -5.12
N VAL A 167 21.41 10.11 -5.01
CA VAL A 167 20.37 9.10 -4.73
C VAL A 167 19.74 9.31 -3.36
N ILE A 168 20.55 9.54 -2.32
CA ILE A 168 20.03 9.84 -0.98
C ILE A 168 19.25 11.16 -0.98
N GLY A 169 19.70 12.19 -1.70
CA GLY A 169 18.98 13.46 -1.85
C GLY A 169 17.60 13.27 -2.50
N HIS A 170 17.50 12.37 -3.49
CA HIS A 170 16.24 11.96 -4.09
C HIS A 170 15.30 11.33 -3.05
N GLU A 171 15.79 10.36 -2.28
CA GLU A 171 15.01 9.71 -1.22
C GLU A 171 14.59 10.66 -0.08
N LEU A 172 15.49 11.56 0.34
CA LEU A 172 15.17 12.60 1.32
C LEU A 172 14.11 13.57 0.79
N THR A 173 14.09 13.84 -0.51
CA THR A 173 13.06 14.67 -1.14
C THR A 173 11.67 14.01 -1.04
N HIS A 174 11.57 12.68 -1.15
CA HIS A 174 10.30 11.98 -0.90
C HIS A 174 9.80 12.13 0.54
N ILE A 175 10.71 12.12 1.51
CA ILE A 175 10.36 12.37 2.92
C ILE A 175 9.90 13.83 3.09
N ARG A 176 10.68 14.79 2.56
CA ARG A 176 10.41 16.24 2.59
C ARG A 176 9.05 16.57 1.98
N ASN A 177 8.68 15.90 0.89
CA ASN A 177 7.41 16.10 0.20
C ASN A 177 6.24 15.29 0.78
N HIS A 178 6.47 14.48 1.83
CA HIS A 178 5.50 13.53 2.40
C HIS A 178 4.96 12.50 1.38
N ASP A 179 5.74 12.17 0.36
CA ASP A 179 5.39 11.10 -0.58
C ASP A 179 5.40 9.74 0.15
N THR A 180 6.37 9.50 1.03
CA THR A 180 6.48 8.28 1.85
C THR A 180 5.27 8.06 2.77
N ARG A 181 4.78 9.14 3.39
CA ARG A 181 3.57 9.11 4.22
C ARG A 181 2.36 8.69 3.39
N LEU A 182 2.14 9.32 2.24
CA LEU A 182 1.01 8.97 1.39
C LEU A 182 1.12 7.51 0.93
N LEU A 183 2.30 7.09 0.49
CA LEU A 183 2.55 5.74 0.02
C LEU A 183 2.23 4.70 1.10
N ILE A 184 2.78 4.85 2.32
CA ILE A 184 2.52 3.91 3.42
C ILE A 184 1.06 3.93 3.83
N THR A 185 0.44 5.11 3.88
CA THR A 185 -1.00 5.21 4.17
C THR A 185 -1.80 4.43 3.12
N SER A 186 -1.48 4.60 1.83
CA SER A 186 -2.11 3.83 0.74
C SER A 186 -1.86 2.31 0.85
N ILE A 187 -0.67 1.87 1.26
CA ILE A 187 -0.34 0.46 1.44
C ILE A 187 -1.15 -0.15 2.59
N ILE A 188 -1.19 0.52 3.76
CA ILE A 188 -1.96 0.08 4.93
C ILE A 188 -3.43 -0.14 4.54
N PHE A 189 -3.97 0.76 3.73
CA PHE A 189 -5.33 0.67 3.23
C PHE A 189 -5.59 -0.56 2.35
N VAL A 190 -4.73 -0.79 1.36
CA VAL A 190 -4.83 -1.98 0.50
C VAL A 190 -4.70 -3.25 1.34
N GLY A 191 -3.80 -3.26 2.32
CA GLY A 191 -3.66 -4.34 3.28
C GLY A 191 -4.97 -4.66 3.99
N ILE A 192 -5.66 -3.66 4.55
CA ILE A 192 -6.93 -3.89 5.27
C ILE A 192 -8.03 -4.41 4.34
N VAL A 193 -8.16 -3.84 3.15
CA VAL A 193 -9.17 -4.31 2.18
C VAL A 193 -8.89 -5.76 1.79
N SER A 194 -7.62 -6.10 1.57
CA SER A 194 -7.18 -7.46 1.28
C SER A 194 -7.46 -8.43 2.42
N THR A 195 -7.25 -8.04 3.68
CA THR A 195 -7.54 -8.91 4.83
C THR A 195 -9.03 -9.15 5.04
N ILE A 196 -9.84 -8.10 4.92
CA ILE A 196 -11.31 -8.21 4.98
C ILE A 196 -11.80 -9.11 3.83
N MET A 197 -11.25 -8.94 2.63
CA MET A 197 -11.57 -9.77 1.47
C MET A 197 -11.18 -11.23 1.69
N SER A 198 -9.97 -11.49 2.16
CA SER A 198 -9.48 -12.83 2.48
C SER A 198 -10.38 -13.51 3.52
N LEU A 199 -10.77 -12.78 4.58
CA LEU A 199 -11.70 -13.29 5.59
C LEU A 199 -13.08 -13.58 4.99
N ALA A 200 -13.62 -12.68 4.17
CA ALA A 200 -14.92 -12.87 3.51
C ALA A 200 -14.92 -14.09 2.59
N VAL A 201 -13.89 -14.23 1.74
CA VAL A 201 -13.70 -15.39 0.86
C VAL A 201 -13.52 -16.67 1.67
N ARG A 202 -12.77 -16.64 2.77
CA ARG A 202 -12.56 -17.81 3.64
C ARG A 202 -13.84 -18.23 4.36
N LEU A 203 -14.64 -17.28 4.85
CA LEU A 203 -15.96 -17.55 5.42
C LEU A 203 -16.92 -18.13 4.37
N MET A 204 -16.88 -17.60 3.15
CA MET A 204 -17.62 -18.11 1.99
C MET A 204 -17.19 -19.55 1.64
N TYR A 205 -15.90 -19.81 1.56
CA TYR A 205 -15.35 -21.14 1.25
C TYR A 205 -15.73 -22.15 2.32
N ASN A 206 -15.59 -21.77 3.60
CA ASN A 206 -15.96 -22.63 4.72
C ASN A 206 -17.47 -22.88 4.78
N THR A 207 -18.32 -21.89 4.49
CA THR A 207 -19.78 -22.09 4.43
C THR A 207 -20.19 -22.93 3.22
N MET A 208 -19.51 -22.82 2.09
CA MET A 208 -19.77 -23.65 0.90
C MET A 208 -19.34 -25.11 1.10
N LEU A 209 -18.20 -25.36 1.75
CA LEU A 209 -17.70 -26.70 2.02
C LEU A 209 -18.37 -27.39 3.22
N TYR A 210 -18.49 -26.70 4.35
CA TYR A 210 -19.01 -27.27 5.60
C TYR A 210 -20.52 -27.05 5.77
N GLY A 211 -21.12 -26.07 5.07
CA GLY A 211 -22.57 -25.85 5.07
C GLY A 211 -23.34 -26.73 4.09
N GLY A 212 -22.67 -27.40 3.14
CA GLY A 212 -23.30 -28.33 2.18
C GLY A 212 -23.51 -29.75 2.71
N GLY A 213 -23.05 -30.06 3.93
CA GLY A 213 -22.84 -31.44 4.42
C GLY A 213 -23.93 -32.04 5.33
N ARG A 214 -25.17 -31.54 5.34
CA ARG A 214 -26.29 -32.23 6.01
C ARG A 214 -27.56 -32.22 5.13
N ARG A 215 -27.49 -32.92 3.99
CA ARG A 215 -28.69 -33.43 3.33
C ARG A 215 -29.22 -34.60 4.15
N SER A 216 -30.00 -34.30 5.20
CA SER A 216 -30.92 -35.29 5.76
C SER A 216 -32.00 -35.53 4.70
N SER A 217 -32.08 -36.76 4.21
CA SER A 217 -33.08 -37.17 3.24
C SER A 217 -34.46 -37.18 3.90
N ASN A 218 -35.21 -36.09 3.82
CA ASN A 218 -36.67 -36.20 3.72
C ASN A 218 -37.34 -34.92 3.18
N SER A 219 -38.13 -35.13 2.13
CA SER A 219 -39.27 -34.34 1.62
C SER A 219 -39.24 -32.80 1.61
N ASN A 220 -39.34 -32.27 0.38
CA ASN A 220 -39.99 -31.00 0.00
C ASN A 220 -39.46 -29.68 0.59
N GLY A 221 -38.31 -29.21 0.08
CA GLY A 221 -37.91 -27.81 0.24
C GLY A 221 -36.82 -27.38 -0.72
N LYS A 222 -37.19 -26.78 -1.86
CA LYS A 222 -36.29 -26.03 -2.75
C LYS A 222 -35.82 -24.75 -2.01
N GLY A 223 -34.79 -24.85 -1.16
CA GLY A 223 -34.39 -23.73 -0.28
C GLY A 223 -32.91 -23.36 -0.26
N SER A 224 -32.03 -24.03 -1.02
CA SER A 224 -30.56 -23.86 -0.85
C SER A 224 -29.87 -22.98 -1.90
N GLY A 225 -30.60 -22.40 -2.86
CA GLY A 225 -30.00 -21.61 -3.95
C GLY A 225 -29.72 -20.14 -3.60
N GLY A 226 -30.54 -19.55 -2.73
CA GLY A 226 -30.45 -18.12 -2.37
C GLY A 226 -29.17 -17.77 -1.61
N SER A 227 -28.72 -18.64 -0.70
CA SER A 227 -27.51 -18.43 0.10
C SER A 227 -26.23 -18.39 -0.74
N ILE A 228 -26.14 -19.17 -1.82
CA ILE A 228 -24.98 -19.16 -2.74
C ILE A 228 -24.95 -17.86 -3.57
N ILE A 229 -26.11 -17.36 -4.00
CA ILE A 229 -26.22 -16.12 -4.79
C ILE A 229 -25.81 -14.90 -3.95
N VAL A 230 -26.20 -14.86 -2.67
CA VAL A 230 -25.80 -13.80 -1.72
C VAL A 230 -24.29 -13.74 -1.55
N ILE A 231 -23.70 -14.90 -1.31
CA ILE A 231 -22.25 -15.06 -1.12
C ILE A 231 -21.48 -14.58 -2.36
N PHE A 232 -21.96 -14.94 -3.56
CA PHE A 232 -21.35 -14.49 -4.82
C PHE A 232 -21.47 -12.98 -5.03
N LEU A 233 -22.63 -12.38 -4.73
CA LEU A 233 -22.84 -10.93 -4.83
C LEU A 233 -21.97 -10.15 -3.83
N ILE A 234 -21.81 -10.65 -2.60
CA ILE A 234 -20.88 -10.09 -1.62
C ILE A 234 -19.44 -10.14 -2.16
N GLY A 235 -19.04 -11.26 -2.76
CA GLY A 235 -17.74 -11.40 -3.43
C GLY A 235 -17.52 -10.35 -4.53
N ILE A 236 -18.52 -10.11 -5.38
CA ILE A 236 -18.45 -9.09 -6.45
C ILE A 236 -18.31 -7.68 -5.88
N VAL A 237 -19.11 -7.32 -4.87
CA VAL A 237 -19.03 -5.99 -4.22
C VAL A 237 -17.64 -5.79 -3.61
N CYS A 238 -17.10 -6.81 -2.93
CA CYS A 238 -15.76 -6.78 -2.38
C CYS A 238 -14.68 -6.62 -3.47
N CYS A 239 -14.77 -7.35 -4.59
CA CYS A 239 -13.83 -7.24 -5.70
C CYS A 239 -13.87 -5.86 -6.37
N ALA A 240 -15.06 -5.30 -6.60
CA ALA A 240 -15.22 -3.97 -7.19
C ALA A 240 -14.56 -2.89 -6.31
N ILE A 241 -14.65 -3.04 -4.99
CA ILE A 241 -14.04 -2.13 -4.03
C ILE A 241 -12.53 -2.29 -3.98
N ALA A 242 -12.02 -3.52 -3.95
CA ALA A 242 -10.58 -3.78 -4.05
C ALA A 242 -10.00 -3.14 -5.33
N TYR A 243 -10.70 -3.29 -6.47
CA TYR A 243 -10.32 -2.65 -7.72
C TYR A 243 -10.37 -1.12 -7.65
N PHE A 244 -11.39 -0.54 -7.02
CA PHE A 244 -11.45 0.91 -6.82
C PHE A 244 -10.26 1.43 -6.00
N PHE A 245 -9.82 0.69 -4.99
CA PHE A 245 -8.66 1.07 -4.18
C PHE A 245 -7.33 0.89 -4.89
N THR A 246 -7.16 -0.12 -5.75
CA THR A 246 -5.95 -0.23 -6.58
C THR A 246 -5.82 0.94 -7.54
N LEU A 247 -6.93 1.52 -8.01
CA LEU A 247 -6.90 2.76 -8.79
C LEU A 247 -6.40 3.95 -7.96
N ILE A 248 -6.84 4.07 -6.70
CA ILE A 248 -6.39 5.15 -5.79
C ILE A 248 -4.90 5.03 -5.47
N THR A 249 -4.39 3.82 -5.20
CA THR A 249 -2.96 3.63 -4.93
C THR A 249 -2.11 3.92 -6.16
N ARG A 250 -2.62 3.67 -7.37
CA ARG A 250 -1.96 4.07 -8.62
C ARG A 250 -1.79 5.59 -8.74
N PHE A 251 -2.70 6.39 -8.18
CA PHE A 251 -2.53 7.85 -8.08
C PHE A 251 -1.46 8.26 -7.06
N ALA A 252 -1.21 7.44 -6.03
CA ALA A 252 -0.11 7.65 -5.09
C ALA A 252 1.27 7.40 -5.74
N ILE A 253 1.33 6.68 -6.86
CA ILE A 253 2.57 6.44 -7.62
C ILE A 253 2.54 7.32 -8.88
N SER A 254 2.82 8.62 -8.70
CA SER A 254 2.75 9.58 -9.81
C SER A 254 4.13 9.86 -10.40
N ARG A 255 4.29 9.76 -11.72
CA ARG A 255 5.51 10.15 -12.46
C ARG A 255 5.99 11.58 -12.14
N LYS A 256 5.06 12.48 -11.84
CA LYS A 256 5.39 13.87 -11.47
C LYS A 256 6.20 13.96 -10.18
N ARG A 257 6.09 12.98 -9.28
CA ARG A 257 6.85 12.92 -8.02
C ARG A 257 8.30 12.57 -8.26
N GLU A 258 8.53 11.61 -9.14
CA GLU A 258 9.88 11.21 -9.56
C GLU A 258 10.67 12.41 -10.09
N TYR A 259 10.09 13.19 -11.01
CA TYR A 259 10.76 14.39 -11.53
C TYR A 259 11.00 15.47 -10.45
N MET A 260 10.12 15.58 -9.45
CA MET A 260 10.34 16.50 -8.33
C MET A 260 11.41 15.99 -7.37
N ALA A 261 11.47 14.68 -7.17
CA ALA A 261 12.47 14.04 -6.35
C ALA A 261 13.84 14.08 -7.03
N ASP A 262 13.91 13.99 -8.36
CA ASP A 262 15.14 14.23 -9.14
C ASP A 262 15.62 15.67 -9.01
N ALA A 263 14.72 16.63 -9.19
CA ALA A 263 15.05 18.04 -9.03
C ALA A 263 15.50 18.36 -7.60
N GLY A 264 14.85 17.77 -6.59
CA GLY A 264 15.26 17.91 -5.19
C GLY A 264 16.57 17.18 -4.89
N GLY A 265 16.81 16.00 -5.46
CA GLY A 265 18.07 15.28 -5.34
C GLY A 265 19.23 16.06 -5.91
N ALA A 266 19.06 16.64 -7.10
CA ALA A 266 20.03 17.53 -7.74
C ALA A 266 20.27 18.83 -6.94
N GLU A 267 19.20 19.45 -6.42
CA GLU A 267 19.26 20.64 -5.58
C GLU A 267 20.04 20.37 -4.28
N LEU A 268 19.79 19.23 -3.63
CA LEU A 268 20.39 18.88 -2.35
C LEU A 268 21.84 18.39 -2.49
N SER A 269 22.14 17.61 -3.52
CA SER A 269 23.50 17.13 -3.78
C SER A 269 24.40 18.20 -4.40
N GLY A 270 23.80 19.21 -5.04
CA GLY A 270 24.53 20.22 -5.82
C GLY A 270 25.17 19.67 -7.11
N ASN A 271 24.92 18.40 -7.45
CA ASN A 271 25.49 17.75 -8.64
C ASN A 271 24.41 16.91 -9.38
N PRO A 272 23.69 17.52 -10.35
CA PRO A 272 22.68 16.82 -11.15
C PRO A 272 23.29 15.71 -12.03
N LEU A 273 24.51 15.90 -12.53
CA LEU A 273 25.20 14.93 -13.38
C LEU A 273 25.60 13.67 -12.60
N ALA A 274 25.95 13.80 -11.31
CA ALA A 274 26.18 12.66 -10.44
C ALA A 274 24.91 11.82 -10.24
N LEU A 275 23.74 12.46 -10.07
CA LEU A 275 22.47 11.75 -10.00
C LEU A 275 22.15 11.05 -11.34
N ALA A 276 22.39 11.72 -12.47
CA ALA A 276 22.24 11.10 -13.79
C ALA A 276 23.16 9.87 -13.98
N SER A 277 24.43 9.98 -13.57
CA SER A 277 25.40 8.87 -13.58
C SER A 277 24.93 7.71 -12.69
N ALA A 278 24.44 8.00 -11.49
CA ALA A 278 23.90 7.00 -10.59
C ALA A 278 22.70 6.27 -11.22
N LEU A 279 21.76 7.01 -11.82
CA LEU A 279 20.61 6.43 -12.50
C LEU A 279 21.00 5.54 -13.68
N LYS A 280 22.03 5.91 -14.45
CA LYS A 280 22.58 5.04 -15.52
C LYS A 280 23.10 3.73 -14.96
N LYS A 281 23.90 3.77 -13.88
CA LYS A 281 24.43 2.56 -13.23
C LYS A 281 23.32 1.66 -12.68
N ILE A 282 22.28 2.26 -12.09
CA ILE A 282 21.11 1.52 -11.58
C ILE A 282 20.29 0.92 -12.73
N SER A 283 20.14 1.63 -13.86
CA SER A 283 19.38 1.12 -15.01
C SER A 283 20.10 0.04 -15.80
N ASP A 284 21.44 0.08 -15.84
CA ASP A 284 22.27 -0.85 -16.59
C ASP A 284 22.50 -2.18 -15.83
N ASP A 285 22.29 -2.18 -14.51
CA ASP A 285 22.37 -3.36 -13.64
C ASP A 285 21.05 -3.53 -12.85
N PRO A 286 19.92 -3.88 -13.50
CA PRO A 286 18.61 -4.04 -12.85
C PRO A 286 18.53 -5.21 -11.86
N GLY A 287 19.67 -5.85 -11.55
CA GLY A 287 19.75 -7.06 -10.74
C GLY A 287 19.53 -8.29 -11.60
N LEU A 288 20.61 -9.07 -11.76
CA LEU A 288 20.66 -10.50 -12.12
C LEU A 288 19.37 -11.10 -12.71
N ASP A 289 19.43 -11.40 -14.01
CA ASP A 289 18.49 -12.17 -14.86
C ASP A 289 18.01 -13.54 -14.32
N ASN A 290 18.18 -13.89 -13.04
CA ASN A 290 18.00 -15.24 -12.51
C ASN A 290 17.22 -15.36 -11.19
N VAL A 291 16.33 -14.43 -10.87
CA VAL A 291 15.26 -14.72 -9.89
C VAL A 291 13.93 -14.69 -10.63
N GLY A 292 13.36 -15.87 -10.86
CA GLY A 292 12.10 -16.08 -11.55
C GLY A 292 11.02 -15.12 -11.05
N ARG A 293 10.75 -14.09 -11.86
CA ARG A 293 9.71 -13.08 -11.60
C ARG A 293 8.34 -13.49 -12.13
N GLU A 294 8.12 -14.78 -12.38
CA GLU A 294 6.82 -15.32 -12.75
C GLU A 294 5.86 -15.41 -11.54
N ASP A 295 6.39 -15.42 -10.31
CA ASP A 295 5.57 -15.56 -9.11
C ASP A 295 4.96 -14.24 -8.61
N VAL A 296 5.53 -13.09 -8.99
CA VAL A 296 5.06 -11.76 -8.54
C VAL A 296 3.91 -11.24 -9.41
N ALA A 297 3.78 -11.72 -10.64
CA ALA A 297 2.67 -11.40 -11.53
C ALA A 297 1.42 -12.27 -11.25
N GLN A 298 1.62 -13.46 -10.68
CA GLN A 298 0.53 -14.37 -10.31
C GLN A 298 -0.12 -14.05 -8.96
N LEU A 299 0.52 -13.20 -8.13
CA LEU A 299 0.03 -12.77 -6.82
C LEU A 299 -1.17 -11.81 -6.84
N PHE A 300 -1.63 -11.37 -8.02
CA PHE A 300 -2.97 -10.77 -8.17
C PHE A 300 -4.09 -11.81 -8.19
N ILE A 301 -3.78 -13.10 -8.06
CA ILE A 301 -4.74 -14.20 -7.96
C ILE A 301 -4.40 -15.05 -6.72
N MET A 302 -4.93 -14.58 -5.58
CA MET A 302 -5.26 -15.35 -4.38
C MET A 302 -4.23 -16.36 -3.83
N HIS A 303 -3.54 -16.00 -2.74
CA HIS A 303 -3.31 -16.93 -1.62
C HIS A 303 -3.34 -16.20 -0.25
N PRO A 304 -3.98 -16.77 0.80
CA PRO A 304 -4.46 -16.02 1.98
C PRO A 304 -3.43 -15.82 3.11
N ASP A 305 -2.25 -16.43 3.01
CA ASP A 305 -1.26 -16.50 4.10
C ASP A 305 -0.15 -15.43 3.98
N GLU A 306 -0.33 -14.49 3.04
CA GLU A 306 0.73 -13.67 2.46
C GLU A 306 0.45 -12.16 2.54
N MET A 307 -0.06 -11.69 3.69
CA MET A 307 -0.15 -10.23 3.94
C MET A 307 1.23 -9.55 3.88
N ALA A 308 2.29 -10.29 4.24
CA ALA A 308 3.68 -9.86 4.07
C ALA A 308 4.08 -9.72 2.60
N THR A 309 3.60 -10.62 1.73
CA THR A 309 3.93 -10.62 0.29
C THR A 309 3.20 -9.53 -0.49
N GLY A 310 2.03 -9.07 -0.02
CA GLY A 310 1.37 -7.88 -0.61
C GLY A 310 2.22 -6.62 -0.49
N ILE A 311 2.90 -6.42 0.64
CA ILE A 311 3.80 -5.29 0.87
C ILE A 311 5.15 -5.55 0.18
N MET A 312 5.71 -6.75 0.29
CA MET A 312 7.00 -7.12 -0.28
C MET A 312 6.97 -7.17 -1.82
N GLY A 313 5.91 -7.71 -2.41
CA GLY A 313 5.66 -7.76 -3.87
C GLY A 313 5.31 -6.41 -4.46
N PHE A 314 4.59 -5.54 -3.73
CA PHE A 314 4.33 -4.16 -4.14
C PHE A 314 5.57 -3.28 -4.01
N MET A 315 6.34 -3.43 -2.93
CA MET A 315 7.64 -2.79 -2.77
C MET A 315 8.59 -3.25 -3.89
N ASN A 316 8.72 -4.56 -4.15
CA ASN A 316 9.50 -5.09 -5.27
C ASN A 316 9.01 -4.63 -6.67
N SER A 317 7.70 -4.48 -6.85
CA SER A 317 7.11 -3.95 -8.10
C SER A 317 7.39 -2.45 -8.27
N LEU A 318 7.32 -1.67 -7.19
CA LEU A 318 7.76 -0.28 -7.14
C LEU A 318 9.25 -0.15 -7.44
N PHE A 319 10.07 -1.05 -6.89
CA PHE A 319 11.52 -1.10 -7.08
C PHE A 319 11.94 -1.53 -8.49
N SER A 320 11.03 -2.10 -9.30
CA SER A 320 11.33 -2.57 -10.66
C SER A 320 10.78 -1.67 -11.76
N THR A 321 10.01 -0.64 -11.41
CA THR A 321 9.24 0.15 -12.39
C THR A 321 9.27 1.64 -12.10
N HIS A 322 10.44 2.24 -11.87
CA HIS A 322 10.56 3.68 -12.05
C HIS A 322 10.32 4.00 -13.54
N PRO A 323 9.30 4.81 -13.88
CA PRO A 323 8.93 5.03 -15.27
C PRO A 323 9.94 5.95 -15.97
N ASP A 324 10.34 5.55 -17.18
CA ASP A 324 11.19 6.26 -18.15
C ASP A 324 12.46 6.90 -17.56
N THR A 325 13.34 6.05 -17.01
CA THR A 325 14.67 6.43 -16.51
C THR A 325 15.46 7.23 -17.54
N LYS A 326 15.29 6.94 -18.84
CA LYS A 326 15.94 7.69 -19.93
C LYS A 326 15.54 9.17 -19.93
N LYS A 327 14.24 9.48 -19.80
CA LYS A 327 13.77 10.87 -19.70
C LYS A 327 14.23 11.56 -18.41
N ARG A 328 14.32 10.84 -17.28
CA ARG A 328 14.83 11.40 -16.02
C ARG A 328 16.31 11.80 -16.16
N ILE A 329 17.11 10.91 -16.76
CA ILE A 329 18.53 11.16 -17.08
C ILE A 329 18.66 12.37 -18.03
N GLU A 330 17.88 12.41 -19.12
CA GLU A 330 17.93 13.51 -20.10
C GLU A 330 17.64 14.88 -19.45
N ILE A 331 16.69 14.94 -18.52
CA ILE A 331 16.37 16.18 -17.79
C ILE A 331 17.52 16.57 -16.86
N LEU A 332 18.14 15.61 -16.16
CA LEU A 332 19.25 15.87 -15.25
C LEU A 332 20.51 16.35 -15.99
N GLU A 333 20.73 15.89 -17.22
CA GLU A 333 21.83 16.33 -18.08
C GLU A 333 21.62 17.75 -18.66
N GLN A 334 20.43 18.33 -18.49
CA GLN A 334 20.09 19.68 -18.97
C GLN A 334 20.18 20.77 -17.88
N PHE A 335 20.45 20.41 -16.62
CA PHE A 335 20.62 21.37 -15.52
C PHE A 335 21.90 22.20 -15.67
#